data_AF-A0A8J7F504-F1
#
_entry.id   AF-A0A8J7F504-F1
#
_cell.length_a   1.000
_cell.length_b   1.000
_cell.length_c   1.000
_cell.angle_alpha   90.00
_cell.angle_beta   90.00
_cell.angle_gamma   90.00
#
_symmetry.space_group_name_H-M   'P 1'
#
loop_
_entity.id
_entity.type
_entity.pdbx_description
1 polymer ?
#
loop_
_entity_poly.entity_id
_entity_poly.type
_entity_poly.pdbx_seq_one_letter_code
_entity_poly.pdbx_strand_id
1 'polypeptide(L)'
;MAITELFIIKLIQLLDWMMTLPKELEIACNREIRQYEEQPMPYITTFERFGMLETLRENIIEVLEVRFGEVPADLIAQINELGDIEDMSGLKQLHKQAVTINSLEEFEQILPKS
;
A
#
# COMPACT_ATOMS: atom_id res chain seq x y z
N MET A 1 -22.32 3.68 18.06
CA MET A 1 -21.45 3.51 16.88
C MET A 1 -20.39 4.61 16.77
N ALA A 2 -20.73 5.90 16.94
CA ALA A 2 -19.77 7.02 16.83
C ALA A 2 -18.66 7.10 17.92
N ILE A 3 -18.86 6.51 19.11
CA ILE A 3 -17.87 6.58 20.21
C ILE A 3 -16.66 5.68 19.93
N THR A 4 -16.85 4.57 19.20
CA THR A 4 -15.82 3.56 18.95
C THR A 4 -14.79 4.03 17.91
N GLU A 5 -15.23 4.69 16.83
CA GLU A 5 -14.34 5.25 15.79
C GLU A 5 -13.43 6.34 16.34
N LEU A 6 -13.97 7.22 17.19
CA LEU A 6 -13.20 8.29 17.83
C LEU A 6 -12.13 7.74 18.79
N PHE A 7 -12.40 6.59 19.42
CA PHE A 7 -11.45 5.93 20.31
C PHE A 7 -10.30 5.29 19.54
N ILE A 8 -10.60 4.66 18.41
CA ILE A 8 -9.58 4.06 17.53
C ILE A 8 -8.65 5.15 16.97
N ILE A 9 -9.19 6.26 16.48
CA ILE A 9 -8.39 7.38 15.96
C ILE A 9 -7.51 7.99 17.07
N LYS A 10 -8.06 8.20 18.27
CA LYS A 10 -7.29 8.73 19.41
C LYS A 10 -6.19 7.79 19.88
N LEU A 11 -6.42 6.48 19.79
CA LEU A 11 -5.41 5.47 20.12
C LEU A 11 -4.27 5.48 19.09
N ILE A 12 -4.60 5.53 17.79
CA ILE A 12 -3.60 5.62 16.71
C ILE A 12 -2.76 6.90 16.87
N GLN A 13 -3.40 8.05 17.10
CA GLN A 13 -2.70 9.33 17.33
C GLN A 13 -1.79 9.30 18.56
N LEU A 14 -2.22 8.64 19.65
CA LEU A 14 -1.40 8.45 20.84
C LEU A 14 -0.17 7.57 20.54
N LEU A 15 -0.35 6.50 19.76
CA LEU A 15 0.73 5.63 19.32
C LEU A 15 1.70 6.40 18.42
N ASP A 16 1.23 7.17 17.44
CA ASP A 16 2.07 8.00 16.56
C ASP A 16 2.91 9.01 17.35
N TRP A 17 2.34 9.59 18.42
CA TRP A 17 3.07 10.49 19.31
C TRP A 17 4.09 9.77 20.19
N MET A 18 3.84 8.52 20.58
CA MET A 18 4.84 7.69 21.27
C MET A 18 5.91 7.13 20.33
N MET A 19 5.61 7.02 19.02
CA MET A 19 6.43 6.39 17.98
C MET A 19 7.19 7.39 17.09
N THR A 20 7.24 8.69 17.42
CA THR A 20 8.14 9.66 16.75
C THR A 20 9.59 9.47 17.18
N LEU A 21 10.11 8.30 16.84
CA LEU A 21 11.49 7.93 17.02
C LEU A 21 12.28 8.49 15.84
N PRO A 22 13.34 9.30 16.06
CA PRO A 22 14.26 9.69 15.00
C PRO A 22 14.67 8.49 14.15
N LYS A 23 14.79 8.65 12.83
CA LYS A 23 14.95 7.54 11.87
C LYS A 23 16.10 6.61 12.25
N GLU A 24 17.15 7.15 12.83
CA GLU A 24 18.34 6.44 13.28
C GLU A 24 18.01 5.48 14.44
N LEU A 25 17.18 5.92 15.38
CA LEU A 25 16.73 5.13 16.51
C LEU A 25 15.66 4.10 16.10
N GLU A 26 14.81 4.42 15.12
CA GLU A 26 13.88 3.46 14.51
C GLU A 26 14.65 2.31 13.84
N ILE A 27 15.68 2.63 13.06
CA ILE A 27 16.56 1.64 12.43
C ILE A 27 17.29 0.80 13.48
N ALA A 28 17.79 1.42 14.56
CA ALA A 28 18.47 0.71 15.64
C ALA A 28 17.50 -0.21 16.40
N CYS A 29 16.31 0.27 16.77
CA CYS A 29 15.28 -0.50 17.45
C CYS A 29 14.85 -1.71 16.60
N ASN A 30 14.54 -1.50 15.32
CA ASN A 30 14.19 -2.58 14.39
C ASN A 30 15.33 -3.59 14.22
N ARG A 31 16.59 -3.15 14.29
CA ARG A 31 17.75 -4.05 14.25
C ARG A 31 17.84 -4.91 15.50
N GLU A 32 17.69 -4.33 16.68
CA GLU A 32 17.72 -5.06 17.95
C GLU A 32 16.55 -6.04 18.05
N ILE A 33 15.32 -5.61 17.71
CA ILE A 33 14.14 -6.48 17.67
C ILE A 33 14.39 -7.72 16.79
N ARG A 34 14.94 -7.52 15.58
CA ARG A 34 15.30 -8.63 14.66
C ARG A 34 16.35 -9.59 15.20
N GLN A 35 17.19 -9.17 16.15
CA GLN A 35 18.19 -10.05 16.76
C GLN A 35 17.59 -10.95 17.85
N TYR A 36 16.49 -10.52 18.47
CA TYR A 36 15.74 -11.31 19.45
C TYR A 36 14.61 -12.15 18.84
N GLU A 37 14.22 -11.85 17.61
CA GLU A 37 13.26 -12.61 16.82
C GLU A 37 13.91 -13.84 16.18
N GLU A 38 13.68 -15.04 16.75
CA GLU A 38 14.13 -16.32 16.16
C GLU A 38 13.45 -16.62 14.80
N GLN A 39 12.32 -15.99 14.54
CA GLN A 39 11.60 -15.93 13.27
C GLN A 39 11.24 -14.46 13.05
N PRO A 40 11.50 -13.86 11.87
CA PRO A 40 11.12 -12.48 11.61
C PRO A 40 9.63 -12.35 11.89
N MET A 41 9.24 -11.55 12.89
CA MET A 41 7.82 -11.42 13.21
C MET A 41 7.12 -10.90 11.96
N PRO A 42 6.18 -11.66 11.36
CA PRO A 42 5.53 -11.29 10.10
C PRO A 42 4.39 -10.30 10.35
N TYR A 43 4.51 -9.46 11.38
CA TYR A 43 3.56 -8.38 11.58
C TYR A 43 4.10 -7.16 10.86
N ILE A 44 4.01 -7.17 9.52
CA ILE A 44 3.57 -5.94 8.87
C ILE A 44 2.22 -5.67 9.51
N THR A 45 2.13 -4.60 10.29
CA THR A 45 0.87 -4.24 10.93
C THR A 45 -0.19 -4.08 9.85
N THR A 46 -1.46 -4.29 10.20
CA THR A 46 -2.54 -4.10 9.22
C THR A 46 -2.47 -2.71 8.58
N PHE A 47 -2.04 -1.68 9.34
CA PHE A 47 -1.80 -0.33 8.84
C PHE A 47 -0.65 -0.24 7.83
N GLU A 48 0.50 -0.85 8.11
CA GLU A 48 1.61 -0.89 7.14
C GLU A 48 1.23 -1.65 5.86
N ARG A 49 0.43 -2.72 5.96
CA ARG A 49 -0.07 -3.43 4.77
C ARG A 49 -1.01 -2.56 3.94
N PHE A 50 -1.90 -1.80 4.59
CA PHE A 50 -2.75 -0.82 3.92
C PHE A 50 -1.90 0.25 3.20
N GLY A 51 -0.93 0.85 3.89
CA GLY A 51 -0.06 1.86 3.29
C GLY A 51 0.74 1.33 2.10
N MET A 52 1.22 0.07 2.17
CA MET A 52 1.89 -0.57 1.05
C MET A 52 0.96 -0.83 -0.14
N LEU A 53 -0.31 -1.18 0.09
CA LEU A 53 -1.30 -1.34 -0.98
C LEU A 53 -1.63 -0.02 -1.65
N GLU A 54 -1.89 1.03 -0.86
CA GLU A 54 -2.15 2.39 -1.37
C GLU A 54 -0.97 2.87 -2.22
N THR A 55 0.25 2.80 -1.68
CA THR A 55 1.47 3.17 -2.40
C THR A 55 1.61 2.41 -3.72
N LEU A 56 1.26 1.13 -3.76
CA LEU A 56 1.40 0.34 -4.98
C LEU A 56 0.34 0.68 -6.03
N ARG A 57 -0.88 1.05 -5.62
CA ARG A 57 -1.93 1.57 -6.51
C ARG A 57 -1.55 2.95 -7.06
N GLU A 58 -1.05 3.84 -6.21
CA GLU A 58 -0.51 5.14 -6.60
C GLU A 58 0.61 5.00 -7.63
N ASN A 59 1.57 4.11 -7.39
CA ASN A 59 2.65 3.84 -8.34
C ASN A 59 2.13 3.31 -9.70
N ILE A 60 1.09 2.47 -9.70
CA ILE A 60 0.47 2.02 -10.96
C ILE A 60 -0.09 3.22 -11.71
N ILE A 61 -0.87 4.07 -11.03
CA ILE A 61 -1.48 5.25 -11.63
C ILE A 61 -0.41 6.20 -12.16
N GLU A 62 0.63 6.50 -11.36
CA GLU A 62 1.73 7.37 -11.75
C GLU A 62 2.46 6.83 -12.99
N VAL A 63 2.74 5.53 -13.04
CA VAL A 63 3.36 4.91 -14.22
C VAL A 63 2.48 5.06 -15.45
N LEU A 64 1.17 4.83 -15.33
CA LEU A 64 0.23 5.00 -16.45
C LEU A 64 0.16 6.47 -16.88
N GLU A 65 0.16 7.40 -15.93
CA GLU A 65 0.14 8.84 -16.20
C GLU A 65 1.38 9.31 -16.95
N VAL A 66 2.57 8.87 -16.51
CA VAL A 66 3.84 9.18 -17.15
C VAL A 66 3.91 8.63 -18.57
N ARG A 67 3.32 7.44 -18.82
CA ARG A 67 3.42 6.76 -20.12
C ARG A 67 2.37 7.22 -21.12
N PHE A 68 1.15 7.48 -20.66
CA PHE A 68 -0.02 7.66 -21.53
C PHE A 68 -0.70 9.03 -21.36
N GLY A 69 -0.28 9.85 -20.40
CA GLY A 69 -0.90 11.13 -20.09
C GLY A 69 -2.06 10.98 -19.10
N GLU A 70 -3.13 11.75 -19.26
CA GLU A 70 -4.26 11.70 -18.33
C GLU A 70 -4.91 10.31 -18.28
N VAL A 71 -4.97 9.71 -17.09
CA VAL A 71 -5.62 8.41 -16.87
C VAL A 71 -7.11 8.64 -16.58
N PRO A 72 -8.04 7.93 -17.25
CA PRO A 72 -9.47 8.07 -17.00
C PRO A 72 -9.84 7.86 -15.53
N ALA A 73 -10.74 8.71 -14.99
CA ALA A 73 -11.18 8.61 -13.61
C ALA A 73 -11.79 7.24 -13.26
N ASP A 74 -12.50 6.62 -14.21
CA ASP A 74 -13.08 5.29 -14.03
C ASP A 74 -12.01 4.20 -13.88
N LEU A 75 -10.86 4.36 -14.56
CA LEU A 75 -9.73 3.45 -14.45
C LEU A 75 -9.00 3.65 -13.12
N ILE A 76 -8.82 4.89 -12.68
CA ILE A 76 -8.27 5.22 -11.36
C ILE A 76 -9.14 4.60 -10.25
N ALA A 77 -10.46 4.75 -10.35
CA ALA A 77 -11.40 4.16 -9.39
C ALA A 77 -11.26 2.63 -9.34
N GLN A 78 -11.22 1.97 -10.49
CA GLN A 78 -10.99 0.53 -10.56
C GLN A 78 -9.68 0.13 -9.90
N ILE A 79 -8.55 0.80 -10.20
CA ILE A 79 -7.24 0.51 -9.60
C ILE A 79 -7.28 0.67 -8.07
N ASN A 80 -7.97 1.69 -7.57
CA ASN A 80 -8.09 1.95 -6.13
C ASN A 80 -8.90 0.89 -5.39
N GLU A 81 -9.76 0.16 -6.10
CA GLU A 81 -10.54 -0.97 -5.57
C GLU A 81 -9.79 -2.32 -5.67
N LEU A 82 -8.63 -2.37 -6.35
CA LEU A 82 -7.91 -3.63 -6.58
C LEU A 82 -7.16 -4.13 -5.35
N GLY A 83 -7.36 -5.41 -5.04
CA GLY A 83 -6.55 -6.16 -4.10
C GLY A 83 -6.99 -6.00 -2.65
N ASP A 84 -7.02 -7.13 -1.94
CA ASP A 84 -7.15 -7.17 -0.49
C ASP A 84 -5.77 -7.16 0.18
N ILE A 85 -5.73 -6.89 1.49
CA ILE A 85 -4.54 -6.88 2.36
C ILE A 85 -3.66 -8.13 2.18
N GLU A 86 -4.26 -9.24 1.75
CA GLU A 86 -3.61 -10.54 1.60
C GLU A 86 -3.05 -10.80 0.19
N ASP A 87 -3.51 -10.09 -0.85
CA ASP A 87 -3.08 -10.31 -2.25
C ASP A 87 -2.22 -9.15 -2.79
N MET A 88 -1.02 -9.01 -2.24
CA MET A 88 0.01 -8.12 -2.79
C MET A 88 0.63 -8.62 -4.11
N SER A 89 0.47 -9.91 -4.42
CA SER A 89 1.10 -10.51 -5.59
C SER A 89 0.47 -10.01 -6.89
N GLY A 90 -0.86 -9.96 -6.96
CA GLY A 90 -1.59 -9.46 -8.11
C GLY A 90 -1.24 -8.01 -8.43
N LEU A 91 -1.26 -7.13 -7.43
CA LEU A 91 -0.90 -5.71 -7.60
C LEU A 91 0.54 -5.52 -8.07
N LYS A 92 1.50 -6.29 -7.55
CA LYS A 92 2.90 -6.22 -8.01
C LYS A 92 3.04 -6.65 -9.47
N GLN A 93 2.24 -7.62 -9.91
CA GLN A 93 2.20 -8.03 -11.31
C GLN A 93 1.58 -6.95 -12.19
N LEU A 94 0.47 -6.34 -11.76
CA LEU A 94 -0.16 -5.22 -12.47
C LEU A 94 0.78 -4.03 -12.59
N HIS A 95 1.52 -3.67 -11.54
CA HIS A 95 2.56 -2.65 -11.61
C HIS A 95 3.62 -2.95 -12.68
N LYS A 96 4.09 -4.20 -12.78
CA LYS A 96 5.01 -4.60 -13.86
C LYS A 96 4.37 -4.46 -15.24
N GLN A 97 3.09 -4.83 -15.38
CA GLN A 97 2.37 -4.71 -16.65
C GLN A 97 2.15 -3.24 -17.03
N ALA A 98 1.85 -2.37 -16.08
CA ALA A 98 1.69 -0.92 -16.30
C ALA A 98 2.94 -0.30 -16.93
N VAL A 99 4.13 -0.83 -16.65
CA VAL A 99 5.41 -0.40 -17.25
C VAL A 99 5.60 -0.90 -18.68
N THR A 100 5.05 -2.07 -19.03
CA THR A 100 5.36 -2.75 -20.30
C THR A 100 4.26 -2.69 -21.35
N ILE A 101 3.01 -2.49 -20.96
CA ILE A 101 1.83 -2.55 -21.83
C ILE A 101 1.82 -1.42 -22.88
N ASN A 102 1.12 -1.56 -24.01
CA ASN A 102 1.25 -0.57 -25.09
C ASN A 102 0.20 0.53 -25.06
N SER A 103 -0.90 0.36 -24.32
CA SER A 103 -1.94 1.37 -24.18
C SER A 103 -2.75 1.22 -22.89
N LEU A 104 -3.58 2.22 -22.59
CA LEU A 104 -4.53 2.17 -21.46
C LEU A 104 -5.63 1.12 -21.69
N GLU A 105 -6.10 0.97 -22.93
CA GLU A 105 -7.14 -0.01 -23.27
C GLU A 105 -6.64 -1.45 -23.07
N GLU A 106 -5.37 -1.73 -23.41
CA GLU A 106 -4.76 -3.02 -23.12
C GLU A 106 -4.65 -3.24 -21.60
N PHE A 107 -4.35 -2.19 -20.83
CA PHE A 107 -4.27 -2.26 -19.37
C PHE A 107 -5.62 -2.56 -18.72
N GLU A 108 -6.69 -1.92 -19.18
CA GLU A 108 -8.07 -2.20 -18.73
C GLU A 108 -8.48 -3.66 -18.95
N GLN A 109 -8.02 -4.29 -20.03
CA GLN A 109 -8.37 -5.68 -20.35
C GLN A 109 -7.74 -6.71 -19.41
N ILE A 110 -6.59 -6.38 -18.81
CA ILE A 110 -5.89 -7.27 -17.88
C ILE A 110 -6.31 -7.07 -16.43
N LEU A 111 -7.13 -6.05 -16.14
CA LEU A 111 -7.67 -5.84 -14.81
C LEU A 111 -8.58 -7.01 -14.42
N PRO A 112 -8.48 -7.53 -13.18
CA PRO A 112 -9.44 -8.48 -12.67
C PRO A 112 -10.82 -7.83 -12.67
N LYS A 113 -11.80 -8.47 -13.32
CA LYS A 113 -13.19 -8.02 -13.29
C LYS A 113 -13.81 -8.47 -11.97
N SER A 114 -14.39 -7.54 -11.21
CA SER A 114 -15.24 -7.85 -10.04
C SER A 114 -16.46 -8.68 -10.41
#